data_AF-A0A257WYG7-F1
#
_entry.id   AF-A0A257WYG7-F1
#
_cell.length_a   1.000
_cell.length_b   1.000
_cell.length_c   1.000
_cell.angle_alpha   90.00
_cell.angle_beta   90.00
_cell.angle_gamma   90.00
#
_symmetry.space_group_name_H-M   'P 1'
#
loop_
_entity.id
_entity.type
_entity.pdbx_description
1 polymer ?
#
loop_
_entity_poly.entity_id
_entity_poly.type
_entity_poly.pdbx_seq_one_letter_code
_entity_poly.pdbx_strand_id
1 'polypeptide(L)'
;MALVRNAHMSTAPIRRYTVEEYLVRERQAPTKSEFYQGEIFAMAGASRAHNLIVGNLVATINAALRDRPCEVYPSDMRVKVNATGLYTYPDVTIVCDQPRFEDAFVDTLLNPLILFEVLSESTEAYDRGAKAIRYRKLPSLQELILIASDAVQIECYRRIESDQWVRRHAADKRGLTWEDWKAEQGKGVPLGRIGRAEEFAAVLQDNRAALIVGSPTLGAGCGHATDVGPLTLKNSGGRLFMPDCVRLRADGSNEIGGVEPDVLVGFRGSDGPALKARRLATRLSDAVAKAVAGR
;
A
#
# COMPACT_ATOMS: atom_id res chain seq x y z
N MET A 1 -28.73 -14.65 -1.58
CA MET A 1 -29.36 -15.78 -0.87
C MET A 1 -28.36 -16.25 0.18
N ALA A 2 -28.74 -16.17 1.46
CA ALA A 2 -27.86 -16.31 2.61
C ALA A 2 -27.10 -17.66 2.67
N LEU A 3 -25.86 -17.63 3.14
CA LEU A 3 -25.06 -18.80 3.48
C LEU A 3 -25.81 -19.65 4.52
N VAL A 4 -26.40 -20.76 4.06
CA VAL A 4 -26.74 -21.88 4.92
C VAL A 4 -25.42 -22.46 5.43
N ARG A 5 -25.20 -22.38 6.74
CA ARG A 5 -24.19 -23.18 7.44
C ARG A 5 -24.55 -24.66 7.25
N ASN A 6 -23.88 -25.35 6.34
CA ASN A 6 -23.74 -26.79 6.42
C ASN A 6 -22.42 -27.12 7.11
N ALA A 7 -22.53 -27.47 8.38
CA ALA A 7 -21.47 -28.01 9.19
C ALA A 7 -21.12 -29.43 8.73
N HIS A 8 -20.17 -29.55 7.81
CA HIS A 8 -19.36 -30.74 7.62
C HIS A 8 -17.89 -30.35 7.74
N MET A 9 -17.40 -30.22 8.97
CA MET A 9 -15.96 -30.21 9.23
C MET A 9 -15.43 -31.61 8.94
N SER A 10 -14.79 -31.77 7.79
CA SER A 10 -13.92 -32.92 7.52
C SER A 10 -12.78 -32.92 8.55
N THR A 11 -12.58 -34.04 9.23
CA THR A 11 -11.51 -34.27 10.22
C THR A 11 -10.23 -34.82 9.58
N ALA A 12 -10.16 -34.88 8.25
CA ALA A 12 -8.95 -35.29 7.55
C ALA A 12 -7.84 -34.24 7.74
N PRO A 13 -6.59 -34.63 8.06
CA PRO A 13 -5.50 -33.68 8.18
C PRO A 13 -5.32 -32.93 6.85
N ILE A 14 -5.31 -31.59 6.92
CA ILE A 14 -5.02 -30.75 5.76
C ILE A 14 -3.60 -31.07 5.30
N ARG A 15 -3.47 -31.69 4.12
CA ARG A 15 -2.16 -31.98 3.53
C ARG A 15 -1.40 -30.67 3.36
N ARG A 16 -0.24 -30.57 4.01
CA ARG A 16 0.71 -29.48 3.78
C ARG A 16 1.68 -29.85 2.67
N TYR A 17 2.03 -28.87 1.85
CA TYR A 17 2.97 -28.99 0.75
C TYR A 17 4.26 -28.25 1.09
N THR A 18 5.39 -28.78 0.64
CA THR A 18 6.62 -28.00 0.52
C THR A 18 6.51 -27.01 -0.64
N VAL A 19 7.42 -26.03 -0.69
CA VAL A 19 7.50 -25.09 -1.81
C VAL A 19 7.81 -25.85 -3.10
N GLU A 20 8.73 -26.80 -3.05
CA GLU A 20 9.17 -27.60 -4.19
C GLU A 20 8.01 -28.43 -4.77
N GLU A 21 7.23 -29.09 -3.90
CA GLU A 21 6.04 -29.82 -4.33
C GLU A 21 4.98 -28.89 -4.96
N TYR A 22 4.77 -27.71 -4.39
CA TYR A 22 3.87 -26.71 -4.97
C TYR A 22 4.35 -26.26 -6.34
N LEU A 23 5.63 -25.89 -6.51
CA LEU A 23 6.16 -25.41 -7.78
C LEU A 23 6.08 -26.46 -8.89
N VAL A 24 6.43 -27.72 -8.59
CA VAL A 24 6.32 -28.84 -9.54
C VAL A 24 4.87 -29.03 -9.99
N ARG A 25 3.94 -29.03 -9.03
CA ARG A 25 2.51 -29.17 -9.31
C ARG A 25 1.97 -28.00 -10.13
N GLU A 26 2.29 -26.78 -9.72
CA GLU A 26 1.76 -25.54 -10.29
C GLU A 26 2.18 -25.37 -11.76
N ARG A 27 3.39 -25.82 -12.12
CA ARG A 27 3.90 -25.80 -13.50
C ARG A 27 3.17 -26.78 -14.43
N GLN A 28 2.54 -27.81 -13.88
CA GLN A 28 1.79 -28.83 -14.63
C GLN A 28 0.28 -28.63 -14.51
N ALA A 29 -0.17 -27.71 -13.65
CA ALA A 29 -1.58 -27.55 -13.33
C ALA A 29 -2.34 -26.88 -14.49
N PRO A 30 -3.56 -27.34 -14.82
CA PRO A 30 -4.40 -26.70 -15.82
C PRO A 30 -4.97 -25.35 -15.35
N THR A 31 -4.96 -25.12 -14.04
CA THR A 31 -5.48 -23.91 -13.39
C THR A 31 -4.49 -23.45 -12.33
N LYS A 32 -4.33 -22.13 -12.20
CA LYS A 32 -3.39 -21.51 -11.26
C LYS A 32 -3.88 -21.58 -9.81
N SER A 33 -2.93 -21.63 -8.88
CA SER A 33 -3.19 -21.64 -7.45
C SER A 33 -2.15 -20.84 -6.68
N GLU A 34 -2.59 -20.17 -5.61
CA GLU A 34 -1.68 -19.49 -4.69
C GLU A 34 -1.14 -20.47 -3.65
N PHE A 35 0.03 -20.17 -3.09
CA PHE A 35 0.61 -20.94 -1.98
C PHE A 35 1.01 -20.04 -0.83
N TYR A 36 0.66 -20.45 0.38
CA TYR A 36 1.09 -19.77 1.60
C TYR A 36 1.25 -20.76 2.75
N GLN A 37 2.45 -20.82 3.34
CA GLN A 37 2.77 -21.61 4.55
C GLN A 37 2.35 -23.09 4.49
N GLY A 38 2.50 -23.71 3.32
CA GLY A 38 2.21 -25.12 3.11
C GLY A 38 0.79 -25.40 2.63
N GLU A 39 -0.05 -24.37 2.48
CA GLU A 39 -1.40 -24.49 1.96
C GLU A 39 -1.47 -23.97 0.52
N ILE A 40 -2.28 -24.64 -0.30
CA ILE A 40 -2.54 -24.26 -1.69
C ILE A 40 -3.98 -23.77 -1.79
N PHE A 41 -4.19 -22.59 -2.36
CA PHE A 41 -5.48 -21.94 -2.52
C PHE A 41 -5.81 -21.86 -4.01
N ALA A 42 -6.94 -22.43 -4.42
CA ALA A 42 -7.40 -22.26 -5.79
C ALA A 42 -7.73 -20.78 -6.04
N MET A 43 -7.29 -20.25 -7.18
CA MET A 43 -7.70 -18.92 -7.59
C MET A 43 -9.18 -18.92 -8.02
N ALA A 44 -9.88 -17.83 -7.72
CA ALA A 44 -11.21 -17.61 -8.28
C ALA A 44 -11.10 -17.40 -9.81
N GLY A 45 -12.10 -17.84 -10.54
CA GLY A 45 -12.20 -17.53 -11.97
C GLY A 45 -12.47 -16.04 -12.19
N ALA A 46 -12.03 -15.52 -13.34
CA ALA A 46 -12.26 -14.12 -13.71
C ALA A 46 -13.65 -13.91 -14.34
N SER A 47 -14.38 -12.90 -13.88
CA SER A 47 -15.61 -12.44 -14.52
C SER A 47 -15.32 -11.70 -15.84
N ARG A 48 -16.33 -11.52 -16.69
CA ARG A 48 -16.17 -10.68 -17.90
C ARG A 48 -15.73 -9.25 -17.56
N ALA A 49 -16.28 -8.66 -16.49
CA ALA A 49 -15.93 -7.31 -16.08
C ALA A 49 -14.47 -7.23 -15.63
N HIS A 50 -14.03 -8.19 -14.81
CA HIS A 50 -12.63 -8.34 -14.39
C HIS A 50 -11.69 -8.42 -15.60
N ASN A 51 -11.96 -9.33 -16.54
CA ASN A 51 -11.14 -9.50 -17.74
C ASN A 51 -11.04 -8.22 -18.60
N LEU A 52 -12.12 -7.46 -18.73
CA LEU A 52 -12.11 -6.20 -19.48
C LEU A 52 -11.31 -5.11 -18.76
N ILE A 53 -11.40 -5.02 -17.43
CA ILE A 53 -10.62 -4.07 -16.64
C ILE A 53 -9.13 -4.39 -16.76
N VAL A 54 -8.74 -5.65 -16.52
CA VAL A 54 -7.34 -6.09 -16.62
C VAL A 54 -6.79 -5.88 -18.04
N GLY A 55 -7.54 -6.28 -19.08
CA GLY A 55 -7.12 -6.08 -20.46
C GLY A 55 -6.88 -4.61 -20.82
N ASN A 56 -7.79 -3.72 -20.41
CA ASN A 56 -7.63 -2.28 -20.62
C ASN A 56 -6.47 -1.69 -19.83
N LEU A 57 -6.27 -2.16 -18.60
CA LEU A 57 -5.17 -1.73 -17.73
C LEU A 57 -3.82 -2.09 -18.35
N VAL A 58 -3.63 -3.35 -18.75
CA VAL A 58 -2.42 -3.83 -19.41
C VAL A 58 -2.14 -3.03 -20.69
N ALA A 59 -3.15 -2.83 -21.54
CA ALA A 59 -2.98 -2.07 -22.79
C ALA A 59 -2.57 -0.60 -22.53
N THR A 60 -3.22 0.05 -21.56
CA THR A 60 -2.98 1.47 -21.23
C THR A 60 -1.61 1.66 -20.60
N ILE A 61 -1.22 0.79 -19.67
CA ILE A 61 0.07 0.85 -18.98
C ILE A 61 1.21 0.58 -19.96
N ASN A 62 1.10 -0.46 -20.80
CA ASN A 62 2.12 -0.74 -21.82
C ASN A 62 2.31 0.46 -22.77
N ALA A 63 1.22 1.12 -23.16
CA ALA A 63 1.32 2.32 -23.99
C ALA A 63 2.03 3.47 -23.26
N ALA A 64 1.74 3.69 -21.98
CA ALA A 64 2.34 4.74 -21.17
C ALA A 64 3.81 4.49 -20.81
N LEU A 65 4.24 3.22 -20.73
CA LEU A 65 5.60 2.83 -20.36
C LEU A 65 6.50 2.46 -21.54
N ARG A 66 6.03 2.65 -22.79
CA ARG A 66 6.72 2.21 -24.01
C ARG A 66 8.20 2.56 -24.09
N ASP A 67 8.56 3.78 -23.67
CA ASP A 67 9.93 4.30 -23.77
C ASP A 67 10.69 4.21 -22.44
N ARG A 68 10.18 3.44 -21.47
CA ARG A 68 10.79 3.19 -20.16
C ARG A 68 11.28 1.75 -20.09
N PRO A 69 12.32 1.45 -19.29
CA PRO A 69 12.83 0.10 -19.12
C PRO A 69 11.92 -0.74 -18.20
N CYS A 70 10.61 -0.78 -18.48
CA CYS A 70 9.62 -1.47 -17.67
C CYS A 70 9.00 -2.65 -18.43
N GLU A 71 8.82 -3.75 -17.72
CA GLU A 71 8.07 -4.92 -18.17
C GLU A 71 6.73 -4.98 -17.43
N VAL A 72 5.65 -5.24 -18.17
CA VAL A 72 4.28 -5.37 -17.65
C VAL A 72 3.84 -6.80 -17.88
N TYR A 73 3.52 -7.52 -16.81
CA TYR A 73 3.01 -8.88 -16.87
C TYR A 73 1.53 -8.92 -16.50
N PRO A 74 0.71 -9.70 -17.23
CA PRO A 74 -0.67 -9.97 -16.87
C PRO A 74 -0.75 -11.03 -15.75
N SER A 75 -1.97 -11.46 -15.41
CA SER A 75 -2.31 -12.33 -14.27
C SER A 75 -1.58 -13.69 -14.20
N ASP A 76 -0.84 -14.11 -15.22
CA ASP A 76 -0.16 -15.41 -15.26
C ASP A 76 1.29 -15.37 -14.73
N MET A 77 1.82 -14.20 -14.39
CA MET A 77 3.15 -14.08 -13.76
C MET A 77 3.04 -14.30 -12.25
N ARG A 78 3.66 -15.37 -11.75
CA ARG A 78 3.70 -15.62 -10.31
C ARG A 78 4.64 -14.62 -9.64
N VAL A 79 4.24 -14.11 -8.49
CA VAL A 79 5.06 -13.26 -7.62
C VAL A 79 5.32 -13.99 -6.31
N LYS A 80 6.56 -13.93 -5.84
CA LYS A 80 6.95 -14.42 -4.51
C LYS A 80 7.22 -13.27 -3.55
N VAL A 81 6.46 -13.21 -2.46
CA VAL A 81 6.77 -12.37 -1.30
C VAL A 81 7.74 -13.12 -0.39
N ASN A 82 9.05 -12.96 -0.62
CA ASN A 82 10.10 -13.65 0.13
C ASN A 82 9.95 -13.52 1.66
N ALA A 83 9.59 -12.32 2.14
CA ALA A 83 9.44 -12.04 3.57
C ALA A 83 8.33 -12.83 4.26
N THR A 84 7.38 -13.40 3.51
CA THR A 84 6.25 -14.16 4.08
C THR A 84 6.13 -15.58 3.55
N GLY A 85 6.85 -15.92 2.48
CA GLY A 85 6.68 -17.17 1.75
C GLY A 85 5.36 -17.27 0.99
N LEU A 86 4.76 -16.13 0.59
CA LEU A 86 3.55 -16.12 -0.25
C LEU A 86 3.97 -16.25 -1.72
N TYR A 87 3.30 -17.15 -2.44
CA TYR A 87 3.30 -17.24 -3.89
C TYR A 87 1.90 -16.94 -4.38
N THR A 88 1.79 -16.03 -5.33
CA THR A 88 0.50 -15.45 -5.72
C THR A 88 0.58 -14.90 -7.14
N TYR A 89 -0.57 -14.59 -7.71
CA TYR A 89 -0.74 -14.11 -9.07
C TYR A 89 -1.54 -12.80 -9.04
N PRO A 90 -0.85 -11.64 -8.95
CA PRO A 90 -1.49 -10.34 -9.08
C PRO A 90 -2.03 -10.14 -10.50
N ASP A 91 -3.14 -9.42 -10.63
CA ASP A 91 -3.80 -9.22 -11.93
C ASP A 91 -2.94 -8.47 -12.95
N VAL A 92 -2.16 -7.50 -12.49
CA VAL A 92 -1.11 -6.85 -13.29
C VAL A 92 0.11 -6.61 -12.41
N THR A 93 1.27 -6.95 -12.95
CA THR A 93 2.56 -6.76 -12.29
C THR A 93 3.47 -5.92 -13.17
N ILE A 94 4.18 -4.95 -12.57
CA ILE A 94 5.17 -4.13 -13.28
C ILE A 94 6.52 -4.24 -12.59
N VAL A 95 7.58 -4.36 -13.37
CA VAL A 95 8.98 -4.23 -12.93
C VAL A 95 9.69 -3.25 -13.85
N CYS A 96 10.49 -2.33 -13.30
CA CYS A 96 11.24 -1.34 -14.09
C CYS A 96 12.76 -1.39 -13.88
N ASP A 97 13.21 -2.22 -12.95
CA ASP A 97 14.61 -2.62 -12.84
C ASP A 97 14.81 -3.95 -13.59
N GLN A 98 16.03 -4.48 -13.60
CA GLN A 98 16.26 -5.82 -14.11
C GLN A 98 15.39 -6.84 -13.35
N PRO A 99 14.51 -7.61 -14.06
CA PRO A 99 13.70 -8.63 -13.41
C PRO A 99 14.56 -9.71 -12.75
N ARG A 100 14.19 -10.09 -11.53
CA ARG A 100 14.84 -11.15 -10.77
C ARG A 100 13.86 -12.28 -10.56
N PHE A 101 14.26 -13.48 -10.93
CA PHE A 101 13.43 -14.67 -10.84
C PHE A 101 13.99 -15.63 -9.80
N GLU A 102 13.12 -16.46 -9.25
CA GLU A 102 13.49 -17.46 -8.24
C GLU A 102 14.42 -18.54 -8.79
N ASP A 103 14.18 -18.97 -10.02
CA ASP A 103 14.92 -20.04 -10.66
C ASP A 103 14.95 -19.88 -12.19
N ALA A 104 15.56 -20.86 -12.86
CA ALA A 104 15.75 -20.86 -14.31
C ALA A 104 14.46 -21.04 -15.13
N PHE A 105 13.31 -21.34 -14.51
CA PHE A 105 12.03 -21.43 -15.21
C PHE A 105 11.43 -20.06 -15.50
N VAL A 106 11.91 -19.00 -14.84
CA VAL A 106 11.54 -17.61 -15.13
C VAL A 106 10.04 -17.34 -14.97
N ASP A 107 9.36 -18.15 -14.16
CA ASP A 107 7.92 -18.13 -13.94
C ASP A 107 7.51 -17.53 -12.58
N THR A 108 8.49 -17.17 -11.73
CA THR A 108 8.29 -16.52 -10.42
C THR A 108 9.14 -15.26 -10.28
N LEU A 109 8.50 -14.09 -10.32
CA LEU A 109 9.13 -12.79 -10.13
C LEU A 109 9.34 -12.46 -8.65
N LEU A 110 10.52 -11.93 -8.31
CA LEU A 110 10.94 -11.61 -6.94
C LEU A 110 10.90 -10.11 -6.60
N ASN A 111 10.91 -9.24 -7.61
CA ASN A 111 11.06 -7.79 -7.42
C ASN A 111 10.05 -6.94 -8.20
N PRO A 112 8.73 -7.21 -8.09
CA PRO A 112 7.74 -6.31 -8.66
C PRO A 112 7.83 -4.92 -8.01
N LEU A 113 7.68 -3.90 -8.83
CA LEU A 113 7.65 -2.49 -8.43
C LEU A 113 6.22 -2.01 -8.16
N ILE A 114 5.27 -2.44 -8.99
CA ILE A 114 3.84 -2.08 -8.87
C ILE A 114 3.00 -3.35 -9.04
N LEU A 115 2.00 -3.53 -8.17
CA LEU A 115 1.02 -4.60 -8.23
C LEU A 115 -0.39 -4.04 -8.33
N PHE A 116 -1.22 -4.65 -9.17
CA PHE A 116 -2.64 -4.35 -9.27
C PHE A 116 -3.48 -5.58 -8.93
N GLU A 117 -4.59 -5.36 -8.23
CA GLU A 117 -5.64 -6.35 -7.99
C GLU A 117 -6.99 -5.76 -8.39
N VAL A 118 -7.74 -6.46 -9.22
CA VAL A 118 -9.12 -6.11 -9.57
C VAL A 118 -10.05 -6.91 -8.66
N LEU A 119 -10.65 -6.19 -7.71
CA LEU A 119 -11.44 -6.78 -6.63
C LEU A 119 -12.71 -7.42 -7.17
N SER A 120 -13.02 -8.60 -6.64
CA SER A 120 -14.29 -9.31 -6.87
C SER A 120 -15.00 -9.53 -5.54
N GLU A 121 -16.33 -9.60 -5.55
CA GLU A 121 -17.13 -9.87 -4.34
C GLU A 121 -16.63 -11.11 -3.58
N SER A 122 -16.17 -12.14 -4.29
CA SER A 122 -15.70 -13.39 -3.71
C SER A 122 -14.31 -13.34 -3.04
N THR A 123 -13.44 -12.41 -3.46
CA THR A 123 -12.02 -12.38 -3.03
C THR A 123 -11.60 -11.07 -2.38
N GLU A 124 -12.41 -10.03 -2.47
CA GLU A 124 -12.11 -8.67 -2.00
C GLU A 124 -11.60 -8.61 -0.55
N ALA A 125 -12.25 -9.34 0.37
CA ALA A 125 -11.84 -9.36 1.77
C ALA A 125 -10.41 -9.93 1.96
N TYR A 126 -10.03 -10.91 1.14
CA TYR A 126 -8.69 -11.49 1.15
C TYR A 126 -7.68 -10.57 0.45
N ASP A 127 -8.03 -10.06 -0.73
CA ASP A 127 -7.17 -9.22 -1.57
C ASP A 127 -6.86 -7.89 -0.88
N ARG A 128 -7.88 -7.17 -0.41
CA ARG A 128 -7.74 -5.92 0.36
C ARG A 128 -7.14 -6.16 1.75
N GLY A 129 -7.36 -7.34 2.33
CA GLY A 129 -6.93 -7.70 3.68
C GLY A 129 -5.55 -8.37 3.74
N ALA A 130 -5.57 -9.68 3.95
CA ALA A 130 -4.38 -10.48 4.26
C ALA A 130 -3.33 -10.44 3.13
N LYS A 131 -3.77 -10.49 1.87
CA LYS A 131 -2.89 -10.48 0.71
C LYS A 131 -2.20 -9.14 0.54
N ALA A 132 -2.94 -8.03 0.58
CA ALA A 132 -2.37 -6.69 0.60
C ALA A 132 -1.37 -6.49 1.75
N ILE A 133 -1.61 -7.01 2.97
CA ILE A 133 -0.63 -6.96 4.08
C ILE A 133 0.68 -7.71 3.75
N ARG A 134 0.60 -8.82 3.00
CA ARG A 134 1.76 -9.64 2.62
C ARG A 134 2.52 -9.02 1.46
N TYR A 135 1.86 -8.56 0.40
CA TYR A 135 2.48 -7.74 -0.64
C TYR A 135 3.23 -6.58 -0.04
N ARG A 136 2.62 -6.02 1.00
CA ARG A 136 3.22 -5.03 1.87
C ARG A 136 4.50 -5.45 2.61
N LYS A 137 5.11 -6.59 2.33
CA LYS A 137 6.45 -6.93 2.83
C LYS A 137 7.49 -7.11 1.72
N LEU A 138 7.13 -6.91 0.45
CA LEU A 138 8.08 -6.86 -0.67
C LEU A 138 8.95 -5.59 -0.59
N PRO A 139 10.28 -5.71 -0.51
CA PRO A 139 11.15 -4.53 -0.43
C PRO A 139 11.03 -3.63 -1.67
N SER A 140 10.91 -4.22 -2.86
CA SER A 140 10.83 -3.51 -4.14
C SER A 140 9.51 -2.79 -4.37
N LEU A 141 8.41 -3.25 -3.74
CA LEU A 141 7.08 -2.74 -4.03
C LEU A 141 6.98 -1.26 -3.64
N GLN A 142 6.66 -0.42 -4.62
CA GLN A 142 6.42 1.01 -4.47
C GLN A 142 4.92 1.31 -4.42
N GLU A 143 4.12 0.61 -5.21
CA GLU A 143 2.68 0.86 -5.30
C GLU A 143 1.88 -0.45 -5.34
N LEU A 144 0.83 -0.52 -4.54
CA LEU A 144 -0.21 -1.54 -4.62
C LEU A 144 -1.54 -0.85 -4.92
N ILE A 145 -2.16 -1.20 -6.03
CA ILE A 145 -3.38 -0.57 -6.53
C ILE A 145 -4.50 -1.59 -6.51
N LEU A 146 -5.58 -1.31 -5.77
CA LEU A 146 -6.79 -2.13 -5.75
C LEU A 146 -7.88 -1.43 -6.53
N ILE A 147 -8.52 -2.13 -7.45
CA ILE A 147 -9.54 -1.57 -8.35
C ILE A 147 -10.86 -2.29 -8.07
N ALA A 148 -11.89 -1.56 -7.64
CA ALA A 148 -13.22 -2.13 -7.51
C ALA A 148 -13.79 -2.45 -8.91
N SER A 149 -14.33 -3.65 -9.10
CA SER A 149 -14.96 -4.03 -10.38
C SER A 149 -16.45 -3.67 -10.47
N ASP A 150 -17.06 -3.33 -9.33
CA ASP A 150 -18.48 -3.01 -9.15
C ASP A 150 -18.75 -1.52 -8.88
N ALA A 151 -17.70 -0.73 -8.64
CA ALA A 151 -17.77 0.71 -8.41
C ALA A 151 -16.62 1.45 -9.12
N VAL A 152 -16.81 2.73 -9.40
CA VAL A 152 -15.74 3.60 -9.92
C VAL A 152 -14.84 4.03 -8.76
N GLN A 153 -14.04 3.09 -8.26
CA GLN A 153 -13.19 3.28 -7.10
C GLN A 153 -11.84 2.59 -7.28
N ILE A 154 -10.77 3.31 -6.92
CA ILE A 154 -9.40 2.80 -6.89
C ILE A 154 -8.78 3.18 -5.54
N GLU A 155 -8.13 2.21 -4.90
CA GLU A 155 -7.32 2.42 -3.70
C GLU A 155 -5.85 2.28 -4.08
N CYS A 156 -5.00 3.21 -3.66
CA CYS A 156 -3.57 3.19 -3.94
C CYS A 156 -2.77 3.24 -2.63
N TYR A 157 -2.04 2.17 -2.34
CA TYR A 157 -1.03 2.13 -1.28
C TYR A 157 0.33 2.41 -1.88
N ARG A 158 0.89 3.58 -1.59
CA ARG A 158 2.22 3.98 -2.04
C ARG A 158 3.22 3.92 -0.90
N ARG A 159 4.42 3.39 -1.16
CA ARG A 159 5.57 3.54 -0.28
C ARG A 159 6.03 4.99 -0.33
N ILE A 160 5.96 5.66 0.82
CA ILE A 160 6.41 7.05 0.97
C ILE A 160 7.70 7.04 1.78
N GLU A 161 8.75 7.68 1.26
CA GLU A 161 9.94 8.04 2.03
C GLU A 161 9.77 9.48 2.53
N SER A 162 9.77 9.71 3.85
CA SER A 162 9.58 11.06 4.41
C SER A 162 10.93 11.71 4.76
N ASP A 163 11.00 13.04 4.64
CA ASP A 163 12.19 13.84 5.01
C ASP A 163 12.63 13.66 6.46
N GLN A 164 11.76 13.16 7.33
CA GLN A 164 12.13 12.79 8.69
C GLN A 164 13.11 11.62 8.70
N TRP A 165 12.93 10.64 7.83
CA TRP A 165 13.79 9.45 7.76
C TRP A 165 15.12 9.76 7.12
N VAL A 166 15.10 10.60 6.08
CA VAL A 166 16.32 11.14 5.46
C VAL A 166 17.18 11.85 6.52
N ARG A 167 16.57 12.70 7.35
CA ARG A 167 17.27 13.37 8.47
C ARG A 167 17.75 12.41 9.56
N ARG A 168 16.98 11.36 9.88
CA ARG A 168 17.39 10.36 10.88
C ARG A 168 18.54 9.49 10.39
N HIS A 169 18.58 9.13 9.12
CA HIS A 169 19.73 8.46 8.51
C HIS A 169 20.96 9.36 8.49
N ALA A 170 20.82 10.62 8.07
CA ALA A 170 21.91 11.58 8.09
C ALA A 170 22.48 11.83 9.51
N ALA A 171 21.65 11.66 10.55
CA ALA A 171 22.06 11.74 11.95
C ALA A 171 22.57 10.40 12.52
N ASP A 172 22.46 9.29 11.80
CA ASP A 172 22.89 7.97 12.26
C ASP A 172 24.41 7.83 12.13
N LYS A 173 25.07 7.55 13.25
CA LYS A 173 26.53 7.50 13.34
C LYS A 173 27.13 6.16 12.93
N ARG A 174 26.30 5.15 12.62
CA ARG A 174 26.76 3.79 12.31
C ARG A 174 27.29 3.65 10.89
N GLY A 175 27.19 4.69 10.06
CA GLY A 175 27.74 4.69 8.70
C GLY A 175 27.02 3.74 7.74
N LEU A 176 25.80 3.32 8.08
CA LEU A 176 24.99 2.45 7.22
C LEU A 176 24.62 3.17 5.93
N THR A 177 24.55 2.44 4.83
CA THR A 177 23.96 2.96 3.59
C THR A 177 22.47 3.27 3.82
N TRP A 178 21.89 4.12 2.97
CA TRP A 178 20.46 4.43 3.05
C TRP A 178 19.61 3.15 2.99
N GLU A 179 19.99 2.20 2.12
CA GLU A 179 19.28 0.92 1.96
C GLU A 179 19.42 0.01 3.18
N ASP A 180 20.62 -0.13 3.74
CA ASP A 180 20.85 -0.97 4.93
C ASP A 180 20.16 -0.37 6.17
N TRP A 181 20.24 0.96 6.30
CA TRP A 181 19.59 1.69 7.38
C TRP A 181 18.06 1.53 7.31
N LYS A 182 17.46 1.74 6.13
CA LYS A 182 16.02 1.50 5.89
C LYS A 182 15.62 0.05 6.18
N ALA A 183 16.42 -0.91 5.71
CA ALA A 183 16.15 -2.33 5.91
C ALA A 183 16.14 -2.70 7.41
N GLU A 184 16.94 -2.04 8.24
CA GLU A 184 16.88 -2.19 9.69
C GLU A 184 15.65 -1.55 10.34
N GLN A 185 15.30 -0.32 9.95
CA GLN A 185 14.14 0.37 10.51
C GLN A 185 12.82 -0.31 10.11
N GLY A 186 12.78 -1.00 8.97
CA GLY A 186 11.61 -1.70 8.43
C GLY A 186 11.31 -3.08 9.00
N LYS A 187 12.15 -3.63 9.90
CA LYS A 187 12.05 -5.02 10.41
C LYS A 187 10.77 -5.37 11.21
N GLY A 188 9.85 -4.44 11.42
CA GLY A 188 8.60 -4.68 12.15
C GLY A 188 7.36 -3.93 11.62
N VAL A 189 7.47 -3.24 10.49
CA VAL A 189 6.37 -2.38 9.97
C VAL A 189 5.92 -2.93 8.62
N PRO A 190 4.65 -3.37 8.45
CA PRO A 190 4.11 -3.69 7.13
C PRO A 190 4.24 -2.44 6.24
N LEU A 191 4.61 -2.61 4.96
CA LEU A 191 4.89 -1.54 3.97
C LEU A 191 4.02 -0.32 4.22
N GLY A 192 4.70 0.81 4.32
CA GLY A 192 4.04 2.11 4.23
C GLY A 192 3.30 2.54 5.49
N ARG A 193 3.80 2.24 6.70
CA ARG A 193 3.57 3.16 7.83
C ARG A 193 4.87 3.72 8.36
N ILE A 194 5.54 4.39 7.45
CA ILE A 194 6.55 5.37 7.77
C ILE A 194 5.85 6.73 7.63
N GLY A 195 5.00 7.03 8.62
CA GLY A 195 3.96 8.04 8.52
C GLY A 195 4.52 9.45 8.33
N ARG A 196 3.82 10.25 7.53
CA ARG A 196 3.96 11.71 7.64
C ARG A 196 3.44 12.16 9.00
N ALA A 197 3.87 13.33 9.45
CA ALA A 197 3.40 13.88 10.72
C ALA A 197 1.86 14.01 10.74
N GLU A 198 1.28 14.29 9.58
CA GLU A 198 -0.14 14.38 9.30
C GLU A 198 -0.87 13.06 9.53
N GLU A 199 -0.36 11.96 8.97
CA GLU A 199 -0.95 10.64 9.13
C GLU A 199 -0.96 10.21 10.59
N PHE A 200 0.18 10.39 11.24
CA PHE A 200 0.36 10.03 12.63
C PHE A 200 -0.57 10.86 13.53
N ALA A 201 -0.66 12.18 13.27
CA ALA A 201 -1.53 13.08 14.00
C ALA A 201 -3.01 12.74 13.80
N ALA A 202 -3.44 12.53 12.55
CA ALA A 202 -4.83 12.23 12.23
C ALA A 202 -5.28 10.89 12.80
N VAL A 203 -4.47 9.83 12.67
CA VAL A 203 -4.79 8.52 13.26
C VAL A 203 -4.95 8.64 14.78
N LEU A 204 -4.07 9.37 15.46
CA LEU A 204 -4.18 9.53 16.90
C LEU A 204 -5.39 10.37 17.33
N GLN A 205 -5.70 11.46 16.60
CA GLN A 205 -6.87 12.30 16.89
C GLN A 205 -8.19 11.58 16.62
N ASP A 206 -8.34 10.98 15.45
CA ASP A 206 -9.59 10.36 15.01
C ASP A 206 -9.96 9.17 15.90
N ASN A 207 -8.96 8.46 16.41
CA ASN A 207 -9.15 7.34 17.34
C ASN A 207 -9.15 7.77 18.81
N ARG A 208 -9.09 9.07 19.11
CA ARG A 208 -8.97 9.64 20.47
C ARG A 208 -7.83 8.99 21.28
N ALA A 209 -6.79 8.53 20.60
CA ALA A 209 -5.65 7.84 21.21
C ALA A 209 -4.61 8.82 21.78
N ALA A 210 -4.57 10.05 21.27
CA ALA A 210 -3.78 11.14 21.84
C ALA A 210 -4.38 12.51 21.46
N LEU A 211 -3.93 13.56 22.18
CA LEU A 211 -4.10 14.93 21.75
C LEU A 211 -2.84 15.43 21.05
N ILE A 212 -3.02 16.16 19.96
CA ILE A 212 -1.95 16.76 19.17
C ILE A 212 -1.78 18.20 19.59
N VAL A 213 -0.54 18.56 19.94
CA VAL A 213 -0.16 19.91 20.40
C VAL A 213 0.91 20.45 19.47
N GLY A 214 0.67 21.59 18.83
CA GLY A 214 1.65 22.14 17.90
C GLY A 214 1.12 23.25 17.00
N SER A 215 1.66 23.34 15.79
CA SER A 215 1.12 24.17 14.72
C SER A 215 0.37 23.29 13.72
N PRO A 216 -0.54 23.85 12.89
CA PRO A 216 -1.14 23.12 11.80
C PRO A 216 -0.02 22.61 10.90
N THR A 217 -0.14 21.37 10.45
CA THR A 217 0.69 20.92 9.34
C THR A 217 0.22 21.63 8.07
N LEU A 218 1.14 21.97 7.18
CA LEU A 218 0.82 22.76 5.97
C LEU A 218 0.44 21.87 4.78
N GLY A 219 0.19 20.59 5.03
CA GLY A 219 0.06 19.58 3.99
C GLY A 219 1.39 19.40 3.26
N ALA A 220 2.17 18.39 3.63
CA ALA A 220 3.13 17.84 2.67
C ALA A 220 2.31 17.04 1.65
N GLY A 221 1.70 17.75 0.68
CA GLY A 221 0.79 17.15 -0.29
C GLY A 221 1.33 15.83 -0.83
N CYS A 222 0.45 14.87 -1.15
CA CYS A 222 0.83 14.04 -2.28
C CYS A 222 1.05 15.04 -3.41
N GLY A 223 2.27 15.09 -3.96
CA GLY A 223 2.45 15.82 -5.21
C GLY A 223 1.33 15.42 -6.15
N HIS A 224 0.81 16.38 -6.92
CA HIS A 224 -0.09 16.07 -8.02
C HIS A 224 0.49 14.85 -8.75
N ALA A 225 -0.34 13.82 -9.00
CA ALA A 225 0.14 12.71 -9.82
C ALA A 225 0.58 13.23 -11.21
N THR A 226 0.09 14.42 -11.63
CA THR A 226 0.53 15.18 -12.80
C THR A 226 0.07 16.65 -12.76
N ASP A 227 0.87 17.60 -13.27
CA ASP A 227 0.41 18.96 -13.68
C ASP A 227 -0.48 18.94 -14.95
N VAL A 228 -0.97 17.77 -15.33
CA VAL A 228 -1.57 17.48 -16.63
C VAL A 228 -3.06 17.29 -16.39
N GLY A 229 -3.87 18.11 -17.06
CA GLY A 229 -5.33 18.04 -16.99
C GLY A 229 -5.91 16.66 -17.40
N PRO A 230 -7.23 16.49 -17.35
CA PRO A 230 -7.89 15.19 -17.56
C PRO A 230 -7.49 14.55 -18.89
N LEU A 231 -7.01 13.30 -18.81
CA LEU A 231 -6.60 12.53 -19.97
C LEU A 231 -7.84 12.20 -20.81
N THR A 232 -7.85 12.64 -22.08
CA THR A 232 -8.93 12.31 -23.01
C THR A 232 -8.54 11.09 -23.83
N LEU A 233 -9.31 10.01 -23.70
CA LEU A 233 -9.06 8.75 -24.37
C LEU A 233 -9.32 8.89 -25.88
N LYS A 234 -8.29 8.67 -26.69
CA LYS A 234 -8.25 8.95 -28.13
C LYS A 234 -9.36 8.28 -28.96
N ASN A 235 -9.91 7.15 -28.49
CA ASN A 235 -10.88 6.35 -29.25
C ASN A 235 -12.31 6.38 -28.68
N SER A 236 -12.48 6.64 -27.38
CA SER A 236 -13.80 6.65 -26.72
C SER A 236 -14.29 8.06 -26.38
N GLY A 237 -13.40 9.07 -26.41
CA GLY A 237 -13.70 10.42 -25.94
C GLY A 237 -13.89 10.54 -24.43
N GLY A 238 -13.75 9.44 -23.68
CA GLY A 238 -13.85 9.43 -22.23
C GLY A 238 -12.80 10.33 -21.60
N ARG A 239 -13.23 11.19 -20.68
CA ARG A 239 -12.34 12.06 -19.89
C ARG A 239 -12.05 11.38 -18.56
N LEU A 240 -10.82 10.90 -18.40
CA LEU A 240 -10.35 10.31 -17.15
C LEU A 240 -9.83 11.42 -16.23
N PHE A 241 -10.54 11.64 -15.13
CA PHE A 241 -10.08 12.45 -14.01
C PHE A 241 -9.43 11.53 -12.98
N MET A 242 -8.12 11.69 -12.79
CA MET A 242 -7.38 11.06 -11.69
C MET A 242 -7.25 12.13 -10.60
N PRO A 243 -7.97 12.04 -9.48
CA PRO A 243 -7.92 13.08 -8.47
C PRO A 243 -6.57 13.05 -7.73
N ASP A 244 -6.20 14.21 -7.20
CA ASP A 244 -5.30 14.35 -6.07
C ASP A 244 -5.61 13.27 -5.03
N CYS A 245 -4.59 12.72 -4.37
CA CYS A 245 -4.84 11.82 -3.27
C CYS A 245 -5.73 12.56 -2.24
N VAL A 246 -6.86 11.95 -1.86
CA VAL A 246 -7.71 12.45 -0.79
C VAL A 246 -7.68 11.39 0.31
N ARG A 247 -7.32 11.81 1.52
CA ARG A 247 -7.52 11.00 2.71
C ARG A 247 -8.50 11.72 3.61
N LEU A 248 -9.74 11.22 3.62
CA LEU A 248 -10.79 11.78 4.46
C LEU A 248 -10.62 11.27 5.89
N ARG A 249 -10.65 12.21 6.82
CA ARG A 249 -10.71 11.97 8.26
C ARG A 249 -12.11 11.53 8.68
N ALA A 250 -12.25 11.06 9.92
CA ALA A 250 -13.54 10.66 10.48
C ALA A 250 -14.59 11.80 10.46
N ASP A 251 -14.14 13.06 10.46
CA ASP A 251 -14.98 14.25 10.37
C ASP A 251 -15.26 14.73 8.93
N GLY A 252 -14.76 14.00 7.92
CA GLY A 252 -14.90 14.34 6.50
C GLY A 252 -13.89 15.38 5.99
N SER A 253 -12.97 15.87 6.81
CA SER A 253 -11.91 16.78 6.37
C SER A 253 -10.81 16.03 5.61
N ASN A 254 -10.13 16.72 4.69
CA ASN A 254 -9.03 16.14 3.91
C ASN A 254 -7.70 16.30 4.65
N GLU A 255 -7.15 15.19 5.16
CA GLU A 255 -5.89 15.15 5.88
C GLU A 255 -4.69 15.69 5.08
N ILE A 256 -4.74 15.53 3.75
CA ILE A 256 -3.67 15.97 2.84
C ILE A 256 -3.58 17.50 2.79
N GLY A 257 -4.66 18.22 3.11
CA GLY A 257 -4.68 19.68 3.25
C GLY A 257 -4.06 20.19 4.55
N GLY A 258 -3.61 19.29 5.43
CA GLY A 258 -3.10 19.60 6.75
C GLY A 258 -4.01 19.12 7.87
N VAL A 259 -3.40 18.91 9.04
CA VAL A 259 -4.05 18.46 10.26
C VAL A 259 -3.97 19.58 11.28
N GLU A 260 -5.13 20.03 11.74
CA GLU A 260 -5.22 21.03 12.80
C GLU A 260 -4.99 20.35 14.17
N PRO A 261 -4.08 20.87 15.01
CA PRO A 261 -3.81 20.28 16.31
C PRO A 261 -4.98 20.52 17.26
N ASP A 262 -5.18 19.59 18.21
CA ASP A 262 -6.17 19.77 19.28
C ASP A 262 -5.88 20.98 20.17
N VAL A 263 -4.58 21.33 20.29
CA VAL A 263 -4.11 22.51 21.00
C VAL A 263 -3.07 23.24 20.15
N LEU A 264 -3.44 24.43 19.70
CA LEU A 264 -2.59 25.30 18.90
C LEU A 264 -1.55 26.04 19.75
N VAL A 265 -0.27 25.89 19.41
CA VAL A 265 0.86 26.55 20.09
C VAL A 265 1.19 27.92 19.48
N GLY A 266 0.96 28.07 18.17
CA GLY A 266 1.21 29.33 17.45
C GLY A 266 2.68 29.65 17.30
N PHE A 267 3.50 28.68 16.86
CA PHE A 267 4.90 28.94 16.51
C PHE A 267 5.01 29.94 15.37
N ARG A 268 5.97 30.86 15.47
CA ARG A 268 6.33 31.79 14.39
C ARG A 268 7.60 31.33 13.70
N GLY A 269 7.73 31.65 12.42
CA GLY A 269 8.94 31.32 11.64
C GLY A 269 10.21 31.94 12.22
N SER A 270 10.10 33.11 12.86
CA SER A 270 11.21 33.81 13.53
C SER A 270 11.49 33.35 14.97
N ASP A 271 10.70 32.43 15.53
CA ASP A 271 10.91 31.97 16.91
C ASP A 271 12.18 31.09 16.99
N GLY A 272 13.15 31.50 17.82
CA GLY A 272 14.30 30.68 18.18
C GLY A 272 13.91 29.49 19.08
N PRO A 273 14.81 28.50 19.27
CA PRO A 273 14.52 27.26 20.00
C PRO A 273 13.99 27.49 21.43
N ALA A 274 14.58 28.42 22.19
CA ALA A 274 14.15 28.74 23.55
C ALA A 274 12.72 29.31 23.60
N LEU A 275 12.36 30.16 22.62
CA LEU A 275 11.03 30.75 22.55
C LEU A 275 9.98 29.71 22.13
N LYS A 276 10.32 28.80 21.20
CA LYS A 276 9.48 27.65 20.85
C LYS A 276 9.22 26.75 22.05
N ALA A 277 10.25 26.41 22.82
CA ALA A 277 10.11 25.60 24.04
C ALA A 277 9.19 26.27 25.07
N ARG A 278 9.35 27.58 25.30
CA ARG A 278 8.50 28.35 26.22
C ARG A 278 7.05 28.37 25.76
N ARG A 279 6.78 28.61 24.47
CA ARG A 279 5.42 28.59 23.90
C ARG A 279 4.76 27.21 24.03
N LEU A 280 5.49 26.14 23.77
CA LEU A 280 4.99 24.79 23.95
C LEU A 280 4.64 24.51 25.43
N ALA A 281 5.54 24.87 26.35
CA ALA A 281 5.33 24.69 27.78
C ALA A 281 4.07 25.42 28.27
N THR A 282 3.81 26.63 27.78
CA THR A 282 2.60 27.39 28.14
C THR A 282 1.29 26.77 27.68
N ARG A 283 1.32 25.84 26.72
CA ARG A 283 0.13 25.14 26.20
C ARG A 283 -0.04 23.73 26.73
N LEU A 284 0.96 23.22 27.46
CA LEU A 284 0.93 21.85 27.95
C LEU A 284 -0.17 21.65 29.00
N SER A 285 -0.42 22.65 29.85
CA SER A 285 -1.53 22.64 30.81
C SER A 285 -2.88 22.52 30.13
N ASP A 286 -3.09 23.25 29.03
CA ASP A 286 -4.33 23.24 28.25
C ASP A 286 -4.55 21.85 27.64
N ALA A 287 -3.49 21.23 27.12
CA ALA A 287 -3.53 19.88 26.58
C ALA A 287 -3.85 18.82 27.65
N VAL A 288 -3.24 18.91 28.83
CA VAL A 288 -3.53 18.00 29.95
C VAL A 288 -4.99 18.15 30.41
N ALA A 289 -5.48 19.37 30.56
CA ALA A 289 -6.86 19.63 30.95
C ALA A 289 -7.85 19.04 29.93
N LYS A 290 -7.58 19.23 28.63
CA LYS A 290 -8.40 18.68 27.55
C LYS A 290 -8.36 17.15 27.51
N ALA A 291 -7.20 16.53 27.81
CA ALA A 291 -7.06 15.08 27.85
C ALA A 291 -7.84 14.44 29.01
N VAL A 292 -7.91 15.14 30.15
CA VAL A 292 -8.65 14.69 31.33
C VAL A 292 -10.16 14.85 31.12
N ALA A 293 -10.60 15.95 30.47
CA ALA A 293 -12.02 16.22 30.23
C ALA A 293 -12.66 15.32 29.14
N GLY A 294 -11.86 14.72 28.27
CA GLY A 294 -12.33 13.86 27.17
C GLY A 294 -12.44 12.37 27.49
N ARG A 295 -12.22 11.96 28.76
CA ARG A 295 -12.39 10.58 29.25
C ARG A 295 -13.78 10.33 29.80
#